data_AF-U7UV94-F1
#
_entry.id   AF-U7UV94-F1
#
_cell.length_a   1.000
_cell.length_b   1.000
_cell.length_c   1.000
_cell.angle_alpha   90.00
_cell.angle_beta   90.00
_cell.angle_gamma   90.00
#
_symmetry.space_group_name_H-M   'P 1'
#
loop_
_entity.id
_entity.type
_entity.pdbx_description
1 polymer ?
#
loop_
_entity_poly.entity_id
_entity_poly.type
_entity_poly.pdbx_seq_one_letter_code
_entity_poly.pdbx_strand_id
1 'polypeptide(L)'
;MDLIYIDPPFNTGKTFGIEIDAGDEKIYKDCYEDNLDKDEFLLWMYEILTRLKDLLKETGSIFLHVDYRTSSELKLIMDKIFGDSNFVNEIIWSYKSGGAGKKSFSKKHDNILFYSKDYRQKIFKPLKEKSYNRDFKPYKFKGVKEYKDHLGYYTMVNMKDVWNIDMVGRTSSERVKYPSQKPFELLRRIIESTTEEGMTVLDIFGGSGSTAKAASILKRHYIHGDISEYSCSVAREYLKDATYFSNRKFEFRSEFINGEFTCEIENGGELKREYVKKIMVSEDGIQFQDFKDYSEINKERYNYIYLENIFGKFKVIEVRK
;
A
#
# COMPACT_ATOMS: atom_id res chain seq x y z
N MET A 1 6.01 11.39 4.38
CA MET A 1 4.75 10.62 4.47
C MET A 1 4.48 10.23 5.91
N ASP A 2 3.23 10.29 6.34
CA ASP A 2 2.82 9.87 7.68
C ASP A 2 2.51 8.36 7.71
N LEU A 3 1.93 7.85 6.63
CA LEU A 3 1.66 6.44 6.44
C LEU A 3 1.99 6.02 5.01
N ILE A 4 2.60 4.85 4.87
CA ILE A 4 2.76 4.13 3.60
C ILE A 4 2.06 2.77 3.74
N TYR A 5 1.16 2.45 2.82
CA TYR A 5 0.63 1.09 2.67
C TYR A 5 1.02 0.59 1.28
N ILE A 6 1.56 -0.61 1.20
CA ILE A 6 1.97 -1.22 -0.07
C ILE A 6 1.50 -2.66 -0.14
N ASP A 7 0.94 -3.01 -1.29
CA ASP A 7 0.41 -4.33 -1.64
C ASP A 7 1.00 -4.72 -3.00
N PRO A 8 2.31 -4.99 -3.06
CA PRO A 8 2.99 -5.33 -4.30
C PRO A 8 2.43 -6.62 -4.90
N PRO A 9 2.65 -6.87 -6.20
CA PRO A 9 2.32 -8.15 -6.81
C PRO A 9 3.01 -9.32 -6.06
N PHE A 10 2.31 -10.45 -5.86
CA PHE A 10 2.71 -11.52 -4.93
C PHE A 10 3.58 -12.61 -5.57
N ASN A 11 4.22 -12.29 -6.69
CA ASN A 11 4.96 -13.19 -7.57
C ASN A 11 4.26 -14.54 -7.81
N THR A 12 3.01 -14.49 -8.30
CA THR A 12 2.13 -15.64 -8.46
C THR A 12 2.41 -16.53 -9.67
N GLY A 13 3.27 -16.10 -10.58
CA GLY A 13 3.47 -16.66 -11.91
C GLY A 13 2.27 -16.44 -12.84
N LYS A 14 1.45 -15.38 -12.64
CA LYS A 14 0.21 -15.16 -13.39
C LYS A 14 0.10 -13.73 -13.91
N THR A 15 -0.56 -13.57 -15.04
CA THR A 15 -1.06 -12.27 -15.48
C THR A 15 -2.45 -12.07 -14.89
N PHE A 16 -2.62 -11.02 -14.09
CA PHE A 16 -3.93 -10.63 -13.61
C PHE A 16 -4.52 -9.64 -14.58
N GLY A 17 -5.69 -9.97 -15.10
CA GLY A 17 -6.44 -9.11 -16.00
C GLY A 17 -7.89 -9.02 -15.59
N ILE A 18 -8.61 -8.16 -16.29
CA ILE A 18 -10.05 -7.99 -16.16
C ILE A 18 -10.73 -8.21 -17.50
N GLU A 19 -11.95 -8.71 -17.41
CA GLU A 19 -12.86 -8.86 -18.53
C GLU A 19 -13.71 -7.58 -18.61
N ILE A 20 -13.44 -6.76 -19.62
CA ILE A 20 -14.22 -5.56 -19.96
C ILE A 20 -15.39 -6.00 -20.84
N ASP A 21 -16.59 -5.62 -20.41
CA ASP A 21 -17.81 -5.80 -21.19
C ASP A 21 -17.91 -4.66 -22.21
N ALA A 22 -17.75 -4.98 -23.50
CA ALA A 22 -17.68 -4.02 -24.60
C ALA A 22 -18.83 -4.21 -25.60
N GLY A 23 -20.05 -4.46 -25.09
CA GLY A 23 -21.22 -4.71 -25.91
C GLY A 23 -21.36 -6.19 -26.26
N ASP A 24 -21.30 -6.54 -27.54
CA ASP A 24 -21.39 -7.95 -28.00
C ASP A 24 -20.07 -8.73 -27.81
N GLU A 25 -18.99 -8.04 -27.43
CA GLU A 25 -17.68 -8.64 -27.22
C GLU A 25 -17.18 -8.45 -25.78
N LYS A 26 -16.41 -9.44 -25.33
CA LYS A 26 -15.69 -9.40 -24.07
C LYS A 26 -14.21 -9.22 -24.33
N ILE A 27 -13.64 -8.12 -23.84
CA ILE A 27 -12.24 -7.80 -24.04
C ILE A 27 -11.49 -8.09 -22.74
N TYR A 28 -10.53 -9.00 -22.78
CA TYR A 28 -9.64 -9.23 -21.64
C TYR A 28 -8.47 -8.24 -21.69
N LYS A 29 -8.28 -7.45 -20.62
CA LYS A 29 -7.16 -6.50 -20.50
C LYS A 29 -6.32 -6.85 -19.28
N ASP A 30 -5.02 -7.03 -19.51
CA ASP A 30 -4.06 -7.27 -18.45
C ASP A 30 -3.91 -6.04 -17.55
N CYS A 31 -3.99 -6.26 -16.23
CA CYS A 31 -3.82 -5.25 -15.20
C CYS A 31 -2.36 -5.19 -14.74
N TYR A 32 -1.75 -6.34 -14.46
CA TYR A 32 -0.33 -6.47 -14.15
C TYR A 32 0.17 -7.90 -14.38
N GLU A 33 1.46 -8.03 -14.71
CA GLU A 33 2.16 -9.31 -14.75
C GLU A 33 2.81 -9.60 -13.41
N ASP A 34 2.67 -10.83 -12.94
CA ASP A 34 3.15 -11.28 -11.64
C ASP A 34 4.07 -12.50 -11.82
N ASN A 35 5.09 -12.35 -12.67
CA ASN A 35 5.93 -13.43 -13.23
C ASN A 35 7.44 -13.16 -13.14
N LEU A 36 7.87 -12.19 -12.34
CA LEU A 36 9.29 -11.90 -12.12
C LEU A 36 10.01 -13.11 -11.51
N ASP A 37 11.29 -13.30 -11.81
CA ASP A 37 12.09 -14.23 -11.02
C ASP A 37 12.06 -13.80 -9.53
N LYS A 38 12.11 -14.76 -8.60
CA LYS A 38 11.98 -14.45 -7.18
C LYS A 38 13.10 -13.52 -6.70
N ASP A 39 14.33 -13.71 -7.18
CA ASP A 39 15.47 -12.90 -6.75
C ASP A 39 15.37 -11.49 -7.36
N GLU A 40 14.94 -11.37 -8.61
CA GLU A 40 14.65 -10.09 -9.27
C GLU A 40 13.56 -9.31 -8.53
N PHE A 41 12.48 -9.98 -8.15
CA PHE A 41 11.39 -9.39 -7.35
C PHE A 41 11.89 -8.90 -5.99
N LEU A 42 12.69 -9.70 -5.28
CA LEU A 42 13.22 -9.33 -3.97
C LEU A 42 14.20 -8.15 -4.07
N LEU A 43 15.03 -8.10 -5.12
CA LEU A 43 15.92 -6.97 -5.39
C LEU A 43 15.13 -5.68 -5.67
N TRP A 44 14.12 -5.77 -6.53
CA TRP A 44 13.22 -4.64 -6.82
C TRP A 44 12.50 -4.13 -5.57
N MET A 45 12.00 -5.04 -4.73
CA MET A 45 11.38 -4.68 -3.46
C MET A 45 12.37 -4.03 -2.50
N TYR A 46 13.61 -4.52 -2.40
CA TYR A 46 14.65 -3.91 -1.57
C TYR A 46 14.91 -2.45 -1.96
N GLU A 47 15.01 -2.16 -3.26
CA GLU A 47 15.23 -0.81 -3.78
C GLU A 47 14.04 0.12 -3.48
N ILE A 48 12.82 -0.34 -3.74
CA ILE A 48 11.60 0.41 -3.46
C ILE A 48 11.48 0.72 -1.96
N LEU A 49 11.60 -0.31 -1.12
CA LEU A 49 11.45 -0.17 0.33
C LEU A 49 12.48 0.78 0.94
N THR A 50 13.71 0.78 0.41
CA THR A 50 14.76 1.71 0.83
C THR A 50 14.34 3.16 0.58
N ARG A 51 13.76 3.45 -0.58
CA ARG A 51 13.27 4.80 -0.92
C ARG A 51 12.04 5.20 -0.10
N LEU A 52 11.12 4.25 0.11
CA LEU A 52 9.94 4.49 0.94
C LEU A 52 10.31 4.85 2.39
N LYS A 53 11.39 4.26 2.94
CA LYS A 53 11.92 4.64 4.25
C LYS A 53 12.33 6.12 4.29
N ASP A 54 13.05 6.60 3.28
CA ASP A 54 13.51 7.99 3.21
C ASP A 54 12.34 8.99 3.13
N LEU A 55 11.24 8.59 2.48
CA LEU A 55 10.03 9.40 2.38
C LEU A 55 9.21 9.49 3.67
N LEU A 56 9.37 8.54 4.61
CA LEU A 56 8.63 8.57 5.87
C LEU A 56 9.16 9.67 6.79
N LYS A 57 8.24 10.29 7.54
CA LYS A 57 8.61 11.08 8.73
C LYS A 57 9.13 10.11 9.81
N GLU A 58 9.89 10.62 10.78
CA GLU A 58 10.33 9.82 11.95
C GLU A 58 9.15 9.20 12.73
N THR A 59 8.03 9.92 12.78
CA THR A 59 6.77 9.45 13.40
C THR A 59 5.96 8.50 12.52
N GLY A 60 6.39 8.29 11.26
CA GLY A 60 5.62 7.61 10.22
C GLY A 60 5.71 6.09 10.29
N SER A 61 4.72 5.45 9.66
CA SER A 61 4.57 3.99 9.63
C SER A 61 4.46 3.44 8.21
N ILE A 62 4.92 2.21 8.01
CA ILE A 62 4.75 1.46 6.76
C ILE A 62 4.12 0.09 7.03
N PHE A 63 3.17 -0.28 6.17
CA PHE A 63 2.53 -1.58 6.15
C PHE A 63 2.80 -2.24 4.81
N LEU A 64 3.44 -3.41 4.86
CA LEU A 64 3.75 -4.22 3.69
C LEU A 64 2.87 -5.48 3.69
N HIS A 65 1.92 -5.53 2.76
CA HIS A 65 1.05 -6.69 2.56
C HIS A 65 1.76 -7.75 1.72
N VAL A 66 1.82 -8.97 2.22
CA VAL A 66 2.51 -10.10 1.59
C VAL A 66 1.73 -11.39 1.79
N ASP A 67 2.01 -12.37 0.95
CA ASP A 67 1.56 -13.74 1.17
C ASP A 67 2.70 -14.65 1.67
N TYR A 68 2.33 -15.90 1.95
CA TYR A 68 3.24 -16.90 2.52
C TYR A 68 4.50 -17.22 1.68
N ARG A 69 4.60 -16.80 0.40
CA ARG A 69 5.72 -17.17 -0.49
C ARG A 69 6.93 -16.27 -0.36
N THR A 70 6.70 -15.02 0.02
CA THR A 70 7.72 -13.97 0.10
C THR A 70 7.76 -13.29 1.46
N SER A 71 6.84 -13.63 2.39
CA SER A 71 6.75 -12.98 3.70
C SER A 71 8.05 -13.07 4.51
N SER A 72 8.71 -14.22 4.51
CA SER A 72 9.96 -14.43 5.25
C SER A 72 11.12 -13.60 4.68
N GLU A 73 11.31 -13.62 3.36
CA GLU A 73 12.38 -12.87 2.70
C GLU A 73 12.15 -11.36 2.79
N LEU A 74 10.92 -10.91 2.56
CA LEU A 74 10.56 -9.50 2.69
C LEU A 74 10.66 -9.01 4.13
N LYS A 75 10.38 -9.87 5.14
CA LYS A 75 10.64 -9.53 6.54
C LYS A 75 12.12 -9.26 6.81
N LEU A 76 13.01 -10.10 6.29
CA LEU A 76 14.46 -9.90 6.44
C LEU A 76 14.94 -8.63 5.72
N ILE A 77 14.40 -8.34 4.54
CA ILE A 77 14.66 -7.09 3.80
C ILE A 77 14.19 -5.88 4.62
N MET A 78 12.97 -5.93 5.18
CA MET A 78 12.44 -4.88 6.04
C MET A 78 13.30 -4.68 7.30
N ASP A 79 13.76 -5.76 7.94
CA ASP A 79 14.69 -5.69 9.09
C ASP A 79 16.00 -5.00 8.70
N LYS A 80 16.55 -5.33 7.52
CA LYS A 80 17.78 -4.72 7.02
C LYS A 80 17.61 -3.21 6.75
N ILE A 81 16.48 -2.81 6.19
CA ILE A 81 16.21 -1.43 5.78
C ILE A 81 15.76 -0.58 6.97
N PHE A 82 14.76 -1.02 7.72
CA PHE A 82 14.15 -0.26 8.82
C PHE A 82 14.84 -0.49 10.16
N GLY A 83 15.53 -1.61 10.33
CA GLY A 83 16.02 -2.08 11.63
C GLY A 83 14.98 -2.99 12.30
N ASP A 84 15.44 -4.13 12.82
CA ASP A 84 14.60 -5.09 13.55
C ASP A 84 13.94 -4.47 14.79
N SER A 85 14.63 -3.55 15.47
CA SER A 85 14.10 -2.76 16.59
C SER A 85 12.95 -1.82 16.21
N ASN A 86 12.74 -1.58 14.92
CA ASN A 86 11.64 -0.77 14.38
C ASN A 86 10.47 -1.60 13.85
N PHE A 87 10.56 -2.93 13.92
CA PHE A 87 9.43 -3.81 13.71
C PHE A 87 8.39 -3.60 14.82
N VAL A 88 7.13 -3.40 14.43
CA VAL A 88 6.05 -3.18 15.40
C VAL A 88 5.26 -4.44 15.64
N ASN A 89 4.74 -5.08 14.59
CA ASN A 89 4.00 -6.33 14.68
C ASN A 89 3.83 -6.98 13.29
N GLU A 90 3.49 -8.27 13.29
CA GLU A 90 2.97 -8.97 12.13
C GLU A 90 1.46 -9.15 12.30
N ILE A 91 0.69 -8.63 11.36
CA ILE A 91 -0.77 -8.70 11.37
C ILE A 91 -1.21 -9.85 10.48
N ILE A 92 -2.06 -10.73 11.01
CA ILE A 92 -2.66 -11.83 10.26
C ILE A 92 -4.06 -11.41 9.83
N TRP A 93 -4.23 -11.13 8.55
CA TRP A 93 -5.55 -10.85 7.98
C TRP A 93 -6.21 -12.14 7.54
N SER A 94 -7.14 -12.63 8.36
CA SER A 94 -7.95 -13.82 8.10
C SER A 94 -9.27 -13.45 7.44
N TYR A 95 -9.67 -14.23 6.45
CA TYR A 95 -10.87 -14.00 5.65
C TYR A 95 -11.55 -15.31 5.26
N LYS A 96 -12.86 -15.23 5.01
CA LYS A 96 -13.60 -16.37 4.46
C LYS A 96 -13.43 -16.40 2.94
N SER A 97 -13.00 -17.53 2.43
CA SER A 97 -13.00 -17.83 1.00
C SER A 97 -13.57 -19.24 0.77
N GLY A 98 -14.11 -19.48 -0.43
CA GLY A 98 -14.57 -20.82 -0.84
C GLY A 98 -13.41 -21.81 -1.00
N GLY A 99 -13.76 -23.10 -1.12
CA GLY A 99 -12.80 -24.17 -1.40
C GLY A 99 -12.07 -24.71 -0.15
N ALA A 100 -11.95 -26.04 -0.10
CA ALA A 100 -11.18 -26.78 0.88
C ALA A 100 -10.03 -27.51 0.20
N GLY A 101 -8.82 -27.39 0.74
CA GLY A 101 -7.67 -28.16 0.27
C GLY A 101 -7.86 -29.66 0.52
N LYS A 102 -7.62 -30.49 -0.50
CA LYS A 102 -7.63 -31.97 -0.36
C LYS A 102 -6.31 -32.54 0.15
N LYS A 103 -5.20 -31.81 -0.04
CA LYS A 103 -3.82 -32.25 0.24
C LYS A 103 -3.11 -31.43 1.31
N SER A 104 -3.72 -30.35 1.78
CA SER A 104 -3.14 -29.42 2.76
C SER A 104 -4.24 -28.56 3.40
N PHE A 105 -3.90 -27.87 4.48
CA PHE A 105 -4.79 -26.86 5.06
C PHE A 105 -5.09 -25.76 4.05
N SER A 106 -6.33 -25.27 4.10
CA SER A 106 -6.77 -24.22 3.19
C SER A 106 -6.14 -22.89 3.59
N LYS A 107 -5.56 -22.18 2.62
CA LYS A 107 -5.03 -20.83 2.83
C LYS A 107 -6.20 -19.86 3.01
N LYS A 108 -6.27 -19.21 4.17
CA LYS A 108 -7.39 -18.35 4.60
C LYS A 108 -6.90 -17.07 5.28
N HIS A 109 -5.63 -16.72 5.08
CA HIS A 109 -5.06 -15.49 5.59
C HIS A 109 -3.90 -15.02 4.73
N ASP A 110 -3.66 -13.71 4.81
CA ASP A 110 -2.46 -13.04 4.32
C ASP A 110 -1.74 -12.36 5.50
N ASN A 111 -0.48 -11.99 5.30
CA ASN A 111 0.37 -11.40 6.32
C ASN A 111 0.60 -9.91 6.00
N ILE A 112 0.57 -9.05 7.01
CA ILE A 112 0.87 -7.62 6.85
C ILE A 112 1.96 -7.27 7.85
N LEU A 113 3.13 -6.92 7.33
CA LEU A 113 4.28 -6.51 8.14
C LEU A 113 4.15 -5.03 8.48
N PHE A 114 4.15 -4.71 9.78
CA PHE A 114 4.04 -3.34 10.26
C PHE A 114 5.38 -2.89 10.85
N TYR A 115 5.97 -1.86 10.24
CA TYR A 115 7.15 -1.15 10.72
C TYR A 115 6.84 0.33 10.94
N SER A 116 7.59 0.93 11.86
CA SER A 116 7.72 2.38 11.99
C SER A 116 9.08 2.85 11.48
N LYS A 117 9.23 4.13 11.15
CA LYS A 117 10.57 4.69 10.89
C LYS A 117 11.40 4.77 12.17
N ASP A 118 10.79 5.23 13.26
CA ASP A 118 11.32 5.16 14.62
C ASP A 118 10.24 4.62 15.58
N TYR A 119 10.50 3.46 16.17
CA TYR A 119 9.58 2.78 17.09
C TYR A 119 9.14 3.62 18.28
N ARG A 120 10.02 4.49 18.78
CA ARG A 120 9.76 5.32 19.97
C ARG A 120 8.95 6.56 19.63
N GLN A 121 9.03 7.03 18.39
CA GLN A 121 8.35 8.25 17.95
C GLN A 121 7.05 7.99 17.18
N LYS A 122 6.77 6.72 16.81
CA LYS A 122 5.61 6.38 15.98
C LYS A 122 4.29 6.91 16.53
N ILE A 123 3.43 7.36 15.64
CA ILE A 123 2.03 7.63 15.95
C ILE A 123 1.29 6.29 15.97
N PHE A 124 0.65 5.97 17.10
CA PHE A 124 -0.21 4.80 17.19
C PHE A 124 -1.40 5.06 18.13
N LYS A 125 -2.61 4.92 17.60
CA LYS A 125 -3.87 5.00 18.34
C LYS A 125 -4.44 3.58 18.51
N PRO A 126 -4.48 3.03 19.73
CA PRO A 126 -5.04 1.70 19.94
C PRO A 126 -6.54 1.70 19.68
N LEU A 127 -6.95 1.01 18.62
CA LEU A 127 -8.36 0.77 18.32
C LEU A 127 -8.95 -0.26 19.29
N LYS A 128 -10.25 -0.20 19.52
CA LYS A 128 -10.97 -1.11 20.41
C LYS A 128 -11.81 -2.10 19.61
N GLU A 129 -11.92 -3.33 20.10
CA GLU A 129 -12.80 -4.35 19.53
C GLU A 129 -13.59 -5.08 20.62
N LYS A 130 -14.70 -5.72 20.20
CA LYS A 130 -15.45 -6.61 21.09
C LYS A 130 -14.67 -7.91 21.28
N SER A 131 -14.45 -8.29 22.54
CA SER A 131 -14.02 -9.63 22.91
C SER A 131 -15.13 -10.29 23.70
N TYR A 132 -15.83 -11.25 23.10
CA TYR A 132 -16.85 -12.03 23.81
C TYR A 132 -16.21 -12.78 24.97
N ASN A 133 -16.92 -12.76 26.09
CA ASN A 133 -16.51 -13.50 27.27
C ASN A 133 -16.69 -15.00 27.03
N ARG A 134 -15.96 -15.80 27.80
CA ARG A 134 -16.05 -17.26 27.76
C ARG A 134 -17.50 -17.69 28.00
N ASP A 135 -17.97 -18.59 27.14
CA ASP A 135 -19.34 -19.10 27.14
C ASP A 135 -20.42 -18.01 27.07
N PHE A 136 -20.07 -16.82 26.58
CA PHE A 136 -20.96 -15.67 26.49
C PHE A 136 -21.52 -15.20 27.85
N LYS A 137 -20.83 -15.52 28.95
CA LYS A 137 -21.24 -15.23 30.33
C LYS A 137 -20.46 -14.06 30.95
N PRO A 138 -21.01 -13.34 31.95
CA PRO A 138 -20.29 -12.27 32.61
C PRO A 138 -19.15 -12.83 33.49
N TYR A 139 -18.01 -12.15 33.50
CA TYR A 139 -16.87 -12.46 34.36
C TYR A 139 -16.96 -11.80 35.74
N LYS A 140 -17.57 -10.61 35.83
CA LYS A 140 -17.71 -9.80 37.06
C LYS A 140 -16.38 -9.44 37.75
N PHE A 141 -15.31 -9.24 36.97
CA PHE A 141 -14.03 -8.77 37.52
C PHE A 141 -14.11 -7.32 37.99
N LYS A 142 -13.48 -7.01 39.14
CA LYS A 142 -13.42 -5.65 39.69
C LYS A 142 -12.68 -4.72 38.71
N GLY A 143 -13.33 -3.61 38.33
CA GLY A 143 -12.75 -2.60 37.44
C GLY A 143 -12.88 -2.89 35.93
N VAL A 144 -13.50 -4.01 35.54
CA VAL A 144 -13.74 -4.34 34.13
C VAL A 144 -15.19 -4.02 33.79
N LYS A 145 -15.40 -3.13 32.82
CA LYS A 145 -16.74 -2.83 32.30
C LYS A 145 -17.15 -3.88 31.27
N GLU A 146 -18.27 -4.54 31.53
CA GLU A 146 -18.86 -5.57 30.66
C GLU A 146 -20.10 -5.04 29.95
N TYR A 147 -20.33 -5.54 28.75
CA TYR A 147 -21.45 -5.20 27.89
C TYR A 147 -22.19 -6.48 27.49
N LYS A 148 -23.41 -6.35 26.96
CA LYS A 148 -24.19 -7.47 26.46
C LYS A 148 -24.90 -7.09 25.17
N ASP A 149 -24.87 -7.98 24.19
CA ASP A 149 -25.73 -7.91 23.00
C ASP A 149 -26.48 -9.24 22.79
N HIS A 150 -27.02 -9.44 21.58
CA HIS A 150 -27.81 -10.62 21.24
C HIS A 150 -27.00 -11.94 21.26
N LEU A 151 -25.67 -11.88 21.09
CA LEU A 151 -24.80 -13.06 21.17
C LEU A 151 -24.40 -13.37 22.61
N GLY A 152 -24.18 -12.34 23.43
CA GLY A 152 -23.72 -12.57 24.79
C GLY A 152 -23.03 -11.42 25.48
N TYR A 153 -22.41 -11.74 26.61
CA TYR A 153 -21.54 -10.81 27.33
C TYR A 153 -20.18 -10.65 26.64
N TYR A 154 -19.69 -9.42 26.57
CA TYR A 154 -18.39 -9.08 25.99
C TYR A 154 -17.73 -7.91 26.73
N THR A 155 -16.44 -7.74 26.49
CA THR A 155 -15.65 -6.58 26.94
C THR A 155 -15.07 -5.85 25.73
N MET A 156 -14.74 -4.57 25.90
CA MET A 156 -14.00 -3.81 24.89
C MET A 156 -12.51 -3.91 25.19
N VAL A 157 -11.77 -4.56 24.30
CA VAL A 157 -10.32 -4.76 24.44
C VAL A 157 -9.56 -3.96 23.38
N ASN A 158 -8.24 -3.79 23.56
CA ASN A 158 -7.42 -3.33 22.45
C ASN A 158 -7.48 -4.35 21.32
N MET A 159 -7.57 -3.85 20.09
CA MET A 159 -7.60 -4.66 18.89
C MET A 159 -6.35 -5.52 18.80
N LYS A 160 -6.54 -6.81 18.53
CA LYS A 160 -5.46 -7.79 18.33
C LYS A 160 -4.83 -7.62 16.95
N ASP A 161 -3.73 -8.30 16.70
CA ASP A 161 -3.03 -8.39 15.41
C ASP A 161 -3.59 -9.49 14.48
N VAL A 162 -4.56 -10.30 14.94
CA VAL A 162 -5.32 -11.22 14.09
C VAL A 162 -6.66 -10.61 13.73
N TRP A 163 -6.83 -10.22 12.46
CA TRP A 163 -8.01 -9.52 11.97
C TRP A 163 -8.89 -10.44 11.13
N ASN A 164 -10.16 -10.56 11.54
CA ASN A 164 -11.17 -11.29 10.76
C ASN A 164 -12.00 -10.27 9.97
N ILE A 165 -11.66 -10.08 8.70
CA ILE A 165 -12.33 -9.13 7.80
C ILE A 165 -12.54 -9.85 6.47
N ASP A 166 -13.77 -9.92 5.97
CA ASP A 166 -14.04 -10.60 4.71
C ASP A 166 -13.47 -9.83 3.51
N MET A 167 -13.09 -10.57 2.46
CA MET A 167 -12.70 -9.98 1.18
C MET A 167 -13.87 -9.25 0.52
N VAL A 168 -13.58 -8.33 -0.40
CA VAL A 168 -14.61 -7.65 -1.19
C VAL A 168 -15.31 -8.67 -2.11
N GLY A 169 -16.48 -9.11 -1.66
CA GLY A 169 -17.29 -10.08 -2.38
C GLY A 169 -17.93 -9.50 -3.65
N ARG A 170 -18.39 -10.39 -4.55
CA ARG A 170 -19.00 -10.00 -5.84
C ARG A 170 -20.21 -9.07 -5.71
N THR A 171 -20.96 -9.21 -4.61
CA THR A 171 -22.17 -8.45 -4.28
C THR A 171 -21.91 -7.29 -3.31
N SER A 172 -20.65 -7.03 -2.94
CA SER A 172 -20.33 -5.94 -2.03
C SER A 172 -20.62 -4.59 -2.68
N SER A 173 -21.25 -3.68 -1.93
CA SER A 173 -21.55 -2.33 -2.38
C SER A 173 -20.29 -1.47 -2.61
N GLU A 174 -19.16 -1.85 -2.03
CA GLU A 174 -17.87 -1.15 -2.23
C GLU A 174 -17.11 -1.63 -3.47
N ARG A 175 -17.61 -2.66 -4.17
CA ARG A 175 -16.88 -3.32 -5.26
C ARG A 175 -16.80 -2.45 -6.51
N VAL A 176 -15.59 -2.23 -7.02
CA VAL A 176 -15.35 -1.48 -8.28
C VAL A 176 -14.90 -2.36 -9.46
N LYS A 177 -15.18 -3.67 -9.36
CA LYS A 177 -14.87 -4.69 -10.38
C LYS A 177 -13.38 -4.82 -10.77
N TYR A 178 -12.46 -4.32 -9.93
CA TYR A 178 -11.02 -4.57 -10.07
C TYR A 178 -10.63 -5.91 -9.40
N PRO A 179 -9.61 -6.64 -9.90
CA PRO A 179 -9.10 -7.85 -9.24
C PRO A 179 -8.50 -7.50 -7.87
N SER A 180 -8.47 -8.44 -6.92
CA SER A 180 -7.75 -8.29 -5.64
C SER A 180 -8.05 -7.04 -4.78
N GLN A 181 -9.16 -6.32 -5.03
CA GLN A 181 -9.58 -5.13 -4.26
C GLN A 181 -9.56 -5.40 -2.75
N LYS A 182 -8.81 -4.57 -2.00
CA LYS A 182 -8.77 -4.63 -0.54
C LYS A 182 -10.00 -3.96 0.08
N PRO A 183 -10.60 -4.54 1.14
CA PRO A 183 -11.82 -4.03 1.75
C PRO A 183 -11.55 -2.75 2.54
N PHE A 184 -12.53 -1.85 2.57
CA PHE A 184 -12.44 -0.58 3.29
C PHE A 184 -12.11 -0.78 4.77
N GLU A 185 -12.73 -1.75 5.44
CA GLU A 185 -12.50 -1.99 6.89
C GLU A 185 -11.05 -2.36 7.20
N LEU A 186 -10.36 -3.08 6.32
CA LEU A 186 -8.94 -3.41 6.50
C LEU A 186 -8.09 -2.14 6.48
N LEU A 187 -8.27 -1.32 5.45
CA LEU A 187 -7.50 -0.08 5.28
C LEU A 187 -7.88 0.98 6.31
N ARG A 188 -9.15 1.02 6.72
CA ARG A 188 -9.64 1.90 7.79
C ARG A 188 -8.89 1.64 9.09
N ARG A 189 -8.73 0.37 9.48
CA ARG A 189 -7.99 0.00 10.70
C ARG A 189 -6.55 0.47 10.64
N ILE A 190 -5.87 0.22 9.52
CA ILE A 190 -4.48 0.64 9.29
C ILE A 190 -4.39 2.16 9.45
N ILE A 191 -5.15 2.91 8.64
CA ILE A 191 -5.09 4.37 8.58
C ILE A 191 -5.48 5.02 9.91
N GLU A 192 -6.59 4.61 10.55
CA GLU A 192 -7.01 5.20 11.83
C GLU A 192 -6.05 4.90 12.98
N SER A 193 -5.36 3.75 12.94
CA SER A 193 -4.43 3.36 14.00
C SER A 193 -3.09 4.09 13.91
N THR A 194 -2.67 4.59 12.74
CA THR A 194 -1.33 5.19 12.57
C THR A 194 -1.34 6.61 12.01
N THR A 195 -2.51 7.25 11.87
CA THR A 195 -2.62 8.62 11.36
C THR A 195 -3.73 9.42 12.05
N GLU A 196 -3.68 10.75 11.90
CA GLU A 196 -4.74 11.70 12.28
C GLU A 196 -5.34 12.39 11.04
N GLU A 197 -6.46 13.10 11.20
CA GLU A 197 -7.05 13.90 10.11
C GLU A 197 -6.01 14.89 9.56
N GLY A 198 -5.97 15.08 8.23
CA GLY A 198 -5.01 15.95 7.55
C GLY A 198 -3.60 15.38 7.34
N MET A 199 -3.29 14.19 7.85
CA MET A 199 -2.03 13.49 7.55
C MET A 199 -2.02 12.89 6.14
N THR A 200 -0.83 12.59 5.61
CA THR A 200 -0.65 12.08 4.24
C THR A 200 -0.36 10.57 4.21
N VAL A 201 -1.21 9.84 3.47
CA VAL A 201 -1.09 8.41 3.16
C VAL A 201 -0.54 8.22 1.75
N LEU A 202 0.43 7.33 1.55
CA LEU A 202 0.97 6.96 0.24
C LEU A 202 0.71 5.47 -0.04
N ASP A 203 0.32 5.17 -1.27
CA ASP A 203 0.27 3.82 -1.82
C ASP A 203 0.72 3.86 -3.28
N ILE A 204 1.82 3.17 -3.59
CA ILE A 204 2.42 3.10 -4.94
C ILE A 204 2.08 1.81 -5.70
N PHE A 205 1.30 0.91 -5.07
CA PHE A 205 0.72 -0.29 -5.66
C PHE A 205 -0.80 -0.26 -5.50
N GLY A 206 -1.38 0.91 -5.80
CA GLY A 206 -2.68 1.28 -5.30
C GLY A 206 -3.86 0.55 -5.95
N GLY A 207 -3.65 -0.13 -7.08
CA GLY A 207 -4.65 -0.96 -7.77
C GLY A 207 -5.98 -0.23 -7.95
N SER A 208 -7.03 -0.78 -7.36
CA SER A 208 -8.39 -0.23 -7.40
C SER A 208 -8.56 1.15 -6.74
N GLY A 209 -7.55 1.67 -6.04
CA GLY A 209 -7.63 2.91 -5.29
C GLY A 209 -8.25 2.77 -3.90
N SER A 210 -8.33 1.55 -3.35
CA SER A 210 -8.94 1.31 -2.03
C SER A 210 -8.28 2.13 -0.91
N THR A 211 -6.95 2.21 -0.89
CA THR A 211 -6.20 2.97 0.13
C THR A 211 -6.51 4.45 0.07
N ALA A 212 -6.52 5.01 -1.14
CA ALA A 212 -6.88 6.40 -1.39
C ALA A 212 -8.33 6.70 -0.99
N LYS A 213 -9.28 5.79 -1.31
CA LYS A 213 -10.68 5.95 -0.94
C LYS A 213 -10.85 5.96 0.58
N ALA A 214 -10.20 5.01 1.27
CA ALA A 214 -10.24 4.93 2.72
C ALA A 214 -9.63 6.18 3.37
N ALA A 215 -8.47 6.63 2.89
CA ALA A 215 -7.83 7.86 3.36
C ALA A 215 -8.74 9.08 3.17
N SER A 216 -9.38 9.23 2.01
CA SER A 216 -10.29 10.35 1.73
C SER A 216 -11.52 10.36 2.64
N ILE A 217 -12.19 9.22 2.82
CA ILE A 217 -13.34 9.08 3.75
C ILE A 217 -12.93 9.44 5.18
N LEU A 218 -11.73 9.04 5.58
CA LEU A 218 -11.14 9.37 6.86
C LEU A 218 -10.53 10.79 6.90
N LYS A 219 -10.68 11.62 5.87
CA LYS A 219 -10.15 12.99 5.79
C LYS A 219 -8.63 13.08 5.96
N ARG A 220 -7.90 12.12 5.39
CA ARG A 220 -6.45 12.18 5.21
C ARG A 220 -6.16 12.64 3.77
N HIS A 221 -5.06 13.34 3.58
CA HIS A 221 -4.49 13.52 2.24
C HIS A 221 -3.97 12.17 1.76
N TYR A 222 -4.00 11.93 0.45
CA TYR A 222 -3.46 10.71 -0.13
C TYR A 222 -2.65 10.99 -1.38
N ILE A 223 -1.70 10.10 -1.63
CA ILE A 223 -0.97 9.95 -2.88
C ILE A 223 -1.19 8.51 -3.32
N HIS A 224 -1.66 8.35 -4.55
CA HIS A 224 -1.96 7.06 -5.14
C HIS A 224 -1.12 6.88 -6.39
N GLY A 225 -0.53 5.70 -6.53
CA GLY A 225 0.20 5.30 -7.70
C GLY A 225 -0.05 3.85 -8.07
N ASP A 226 0.01 3.57 -9.37
CA ASP A 226 -0.02 2.22 -9.93
C ASP A 226 0.67 2.25 -11.29
N ILE A 227 1.31 1.14 -11.68
CA ILE A 227 1.98 1.01 -12.99
C ILE A 227 0.96 0.84 -14.13
N SER A 228 -0.23 0.37 -13.81
CA SER A 228 -1.28 0.11 -14.77
C SER A 228 -2.15 1.35 -14.97
N GLU A 229 -2.17 1.86 -16.20
CA GLU A 229 -3.10 2.92 -16.60
C GLU A 229 -4.55 2.52 -16.33
N TYR A 230 -4.87 1.23 -16.51
CA TYR A 230 -6.19 0.71 -16.21
C TYR A 230 -6.52 0.83 -14.71
N SER A 231 -5.64 0.38 -13.82
CA SER A 231 -5.80 0.56 -12.36
C SER A 231 -6.02 2.02 -12.00
N CYS A 232 -5.19 2.92 -12.55
CA CYS A 232 -5.32 4.35 -12.34
C CYS A 232 -6.68 4.90 -12.82
N SER A 233 -7.21 4.41 -13.96
CA SER A 233 -8.53 4.80 -14.45
C SER A 233 -9.66 4.35 -13.52
N VAL A 234 -9.58 3.12 -12.99
CA VAL A 234 -10.54 2.58 -12.01
C VAL A 234 -10.48 3.35 -10.71
N ALA A 235 -9.28 3.61 -10.19
CA ALA A 235 -9.07 4.40 -8.99
C ALA A 235 -9.64 5.82 -9.16
N ARG A 236 -9.41 6.46 -10.31
CA ARG A 236 -9.97 7.77 -10.64
C ARG A 236 -11.50 7.76 -10.60
N GLU A 237 -12.13 6.76 -11.21
CA GLU A 237 -13.59 6.56 -11.15
C GLU A 237 -14.07 6.41 -9.71
N TYR A 238 -13.42 5.53 -8.94
CA TYR A 238 -13.80 5.23 -7.56
C TYR A 238 -13.68 6.44 -6.63
N LEU A 239 -12.75 7.34 -6.94
CA LEU A 239 -12.46 8.56 -6.21
C LEU A 239 -13.25 9.79 -6.70
N LYS A 240 -14.13 9.69 -7.70
CA LYS A 240 -14.87 10.86 -8.21
C LYS A 240 -15.67 11.60 -7.14
N ASP A 241 -16.27 10.86 -6.21
CA ASP A 241 -17.04 11.41 -5.09
C ASP A 241 -16.19 11.64 -3.82
N ALA A 242 -14.85 11.56 -3.93
CA ALA A 242 -13.95 11.83 -2.82
C ALA A 242 -14.01 13.32 -2.46
N THR A 243 -14.45 13.65 -1.25
CA THR A 243 -14.66 15.04 -0.81
C THR A 243 -13.39 15.73 -0.31
N TYR A 244 -12.29 14.99 -0.16
CA TYR A 244 -11.02 15.47 0.37
C TYR A 244 -9.91 15.25 -0.65
N PHE A 245 -9.74 16.20 -1.57
CA PHE A 245 -8.65 16.21 -2.55
C PHE A 245 -7.39 16.86 -1.94
N SER A 246 -6.25 16.19 -2.08
CA SER A 246 -4.95 16.82 -1.86
C SER A 246 -4.62 17.72 -3.04
N ASN A 247 -4.55 19.03 -2.84
CA ASN A 247 -3.99 19.97 -3.83
C ASN A 247 -2.45 19.88 -3.94
N ARG A 248 -1.81 18.92 -3.26
CA ARG A 248 -0.36 18.69 -3.34
C ARG A 248 -0.07 17.65 -4.41
N LYS A 249 0.64 18.10 -5.44
CA LYS A 249 1.17 17.28 -6.54
C LYS A 249 2.47 16.64 -6.06
N PHE A 250 2.61 15.33 -6.18
CA PHE A 250 3.86 14.60 -6.00
C PHE A 250 4.06 13.74 -7.23
N GLU A 251 5.09 14.02 -8.02
CA GLU A 251 5.51 13.13 -9.10
C GLU A 251 6.53 12.13 -8.53
N PHE A 252 6.40 10.86 -8.90
CA PHE A 252 7.41 9.84 -8.66
C PHE A 252 7.88 9.36 -10.03
N ARG A 253 9.16 9.60 -10.35
CA ARG A 253 9.81 9.03 -11.53
C ARG A 253 10.95 8.15 -11.05
N SER A 254 10.97 6.90 -11.49
CA SER A 254 12.10 5.99 -11.26
C SER A 254 12.63 5.57 -12.62
N GLU A 255 13.84 6.05 -12.96
CA GLU A 255 14.55 5.58 -14.16
C GLU A 255 15.47 4.39 -13.86
N PHE A 256 15.42 3.30 -14.64
CA PHE A 256 16.44 2.24 -14.62
C PHE A 256 17.09 2.17 -15.99
N ILE A 257 18.21 2.88 -16.14
CA ILE A 257 19.00 2.89 -17.37
C ILE A 257 20.42 2.51 -16.99
N ASN A 258 20.92 1.38 -17.49
CA ASN A 258 22.30 0.92 -17.29
C ASN A 258 22.75 0.87 -15.81
N GLY A 259 21.87 0.47 -14.89
CA GLY A 259 22.19 0.39 -13.45
C GLY A 259 22.15 1.73 -12.71
N GLU A 260 21.67 2.81 -13.33
CA GLU A 260 21.49 4.11 -12.68
C GLU A 260 20.01 4.36 -12.34
N PHE A 261 19.77 4.89 -11.14
CA PHE A 261 18.45 5.27 -10.64
C PHE A 261 18.31 6.75 -10.32
N THR A 262 17.27 7.40 -10.86
CA THR A 262 16.92 8.80 -10.57
C THR A 262 15.54 8.90 -9.91
N CYS A 263 15.37 9.77 -8.91
CA CYS A 263 14.11 10.07 -8.24
C CYS A 263 13.91 11.59 -8.21
N GLU A 264 12.72 12.09 -8.54
CA GLU A 264 12.37 13.51 -8.43
C GLU A 264 11.09 13.66 -7.59
N ILE A 265 11.04 14.67 -6.71
CA ILE A 265 9.88 15.02 -5.90
C ILE A 265 9.59 16.51 -6.13
N GLU A 266 8.40 16.85 -6.64
CA GLU A 266 7.97 18.24 -6.82
C GLU A 266 7.11 18.68 -5.63
N ASN A 267 7.40 19.84 -5.02
CA ASN A 267 6.55 20.49 -4.01
C ASN A 267 6.17 21.89 -4.52
N GLY A 268 4.88 22.14 -4.68
CA GLY A 268 4.35 23.25 -5.48
C GLY A 268 4.98 24.63 -5.20
N GLY A 269 5.50 25.25 -6.27
CA GLY A 269 5.83 26.69 -6.33
C GLY A 269 7.26 26.99 -6.80
N GLU A 270 8.23 26.20 -6.38
CA GLU A 270 9.62 26.27 -6.84
C GLU A 270 10.18 24.86 -6.95
N LEU A 271 10.76 24.57 -8.11
CA LEU A 271 11.39 23.28 -8.43
C LEU A 271 12.71 23.19 -7.65
N LYS A 272 12.64 22.86 -6.36
CA LYS A 272 13.80 22.44 -5.56
C LYS A 272 13.93 20.93 -5.70
N ARG A 273 14.72 20.48 -6.68
CA ARG A 273 15.15 19.07 -6.79
C ARG A 273 16.14 18.78 -5.66
N GLU A 274 15.65 18.15 -4.61
CA GLU A 274 16.48 17.69 -3.50
C GLU A 274 16.86 16.21 -3.74
N TYR A 275 18.17 15.98 -3.94
CA TYR A 275 18.90 14.70 -3.91
C TYR A 275 18.79 13.76 -5.15
N VAL A 276 19.81 13.82 -6.02
CA VAL A 276 20.15 12.74 -6.96
C VAL A 276 21.41 12.04 -6.44
N LYS A 277 21.29 10.78 -6.01
CA LYS A 277 22.43 9.90 -5.68
C LYS A 277 22.63 8.90 -6.81
N LYS A 278 23.80 8.91 -7.43
CA LYS A 278 24.28 7.83 -8.30
C LYS A 278 24.61 6.62 -7.44
N ILE A 279 23.94 5.50 -7.69
CA ILE A 279 24.18 4.24 -7.02
C ILE A 279 24.95 3.35 -8.01
N MET A 280 26.14 2.90 -7.62
CA MET A 280 26.92 1.93 -8.41
C MET A 280 26.90 0.61 -7.65
N VAL A 281 26.45 -0.46 -8.31
CA VAL A 281 26.46 -1.81 -7.77
C VAL A 281 27.65 -2.56 -8.40
N SER A 282 28.56 -3.05 -7.57
CA SER A 282 29.68 -3.92 -7.98
C SER A 282 29.72 -5.18 -7.12
N GLU A 283 30.61 -6.13 -7.47
CA GLU A 283 30.83 -7.36 -6.69
C GLU A 283 31.20 -7.11 -5.22
N ASP A 284 31.71 -5.91 -4.91
CA ASP A 284 32.15 -5.51 -3.55
C ASP A 284 31.06 -4.74 -2.75
N GLY A 285 29.86 -4.53 -3.31
CA GLY A 285 28.73 -3.88 -2.63
C GLY A 285 28.19 -2.62 -3.31
N ILE A 286 27.45 -1.81 -2.54
CA ILE A 286 26.72 -0.62 -3.02
C ILE A 286 27.52 0.65 -2.71
N GLN A 287 27.85 1.45 -3.73
CA GLN A 287 28.51 2.77 -3.60
C GLN A 287 27.56 3.92 -3.97
N PHE A 288 27.65 5.04 -3.25
CA PHE A 288 26.83 6.25 -3.46
C PHE A 288 27.70 7.45 -3.89
N GLN A 289 27.30 8.18 -4.94
CA GLN A 289 27.97 9.41 -5.39
C GLN A 289 26.93 10.52 -5.68
N ASP A 290 27.18 11.74 -5.20
CA ASP A 290 26.28 12.90 -5.42
C ASP A 290 26.52 13.56 -6.79
N PHE A 291 25.47 14.04 -7.45
CA PHE A 291 25.56 14.81 -8.70
C PHE A 291 25.54 16.33 -8.48
N LYS A 292 26.33 17.08 -9.27
CA LYS A 292 26.29 18.55 -9.34
C LYS A 292 25.96 19.04 -10.75
N ASP A 293 24.96 19.91 -10.79
CA ASP A 293 24.72 21.04 -11.71
C ASP A 293 23.60 20.96 -12.76
N TYR A 294 22.91 22.10 -12.86
CA TYR A 294 21.60 22.35 -13.47
C TYR A 294 21.66 23.53 -14.42
N SER A 295 21.13 23.39 -15.63
CA SER A 295 20.63 24.54 -16.39
C SER A 295 19.47 24.16 -17.30
N GLU A 296 18.39 24.92 -17.12
CA GLU A 296 17.22 25.10 -17.99
C GLU A 296 16.15 24.00 -17.95
N ILE A 297 14.97 24.37 -17.42
CA ILE A 297 13.67 24.24 -18.10
C ILE A 297 12.63 25.13 -17.39
N ASN A 298 11.85 25.82 -18.21
CA ASN A 298 10.97 26.94 -17.89
C ASN A 298 9.54 26.50 -17.53
N LYS A 299 8.85 27.32 -16.74
CA LYS A 299 7.55 27.09 -16.09
C LYS A 299 6.39 27.54 -16.98
N GLU A 300 5.46 26.66 -17.36
CA GLU A 300 4.06 27.04 -17.62
C GLU A 300 3.06 25.94 -17.20
N ARG A 301 1.85 26.41 -16.84
CA ARG A 301 0.79 25.85 -15.99
C ARG A 301 0.14 24.55 -16.49
N TYR A 302 0.03 23.50 -15.64
CA TYR A 302 -0.84 22.33 -15.92
C TYR A 302 -1.41 21.62 -14.67
N ASN A 303 -2.58 20.97 -14.85
CA ASN A 303 -3.25 20.07 -13.92
C ASN A 303 -2.96 18.57 -14.27
N TYR A 304 -2.93 17.72 -13.22
CA TYR A 304 -2.94 16.22 -13.15
C TYR A 304 -1.60 15.44 -13.28
N ILE A 305 -1.50 14.33 -12.51
CA ILE A 305 -0.38 13.37 -12.44
C ILE A 305 -0.77 12.04 -13.10
N TYR A 306 0.16 11.53 -13.91
CA TYR A 306 0.29 10.16 -14.42
C TYR A 306 1.53 9.52 -13.78
N LEU A 307 1.55 8.20 -13.63
CA LEU A 307 2.76 7.41 -13.37
C LEU A 307 2.99 6.52 -14.60
N GLU A 308 4.19 6.58 -15.18
CA GLU A 308 4.56 5.77 -16.35
C GLU A 308 5.89 5.03 -16.12
N ASN A 309 5.91 3.83 -16.71
CA ASN A 309 6.69 2.61 -16.51
C ASN A 309 8.13 2.65 -17.06
N ILE A 310 9.03 1.85 -16.49
CA ILE A 310 10.27 1.41 -17.15
C ILE A 310 10.47 -0.08 -17.03
N PHE A 311 9.97 -0.79 -18.04
CA PHE A 311 10.56 -1.98 -18.65
C PHE A 311 10.13 -2.06 -20.12
N GLY A 312 10.35 -0.97 -20.88
CA GLY A 312 10.45 -1.00 -22.34
C GLY A 312 9.42 -0.17 -23.12
N LYS A 313 9.73 1.12 -23.38
CA LYS A 313 9.14 2.10 -24.36
C LYS A 313 7.59 2.25 -24.31
N PHE A 314 6.95 3.42 -24.10
CA PHE A 314 7.03 4.71 -24.82
C PHE A 314 6.20 5.82 -24.10
N LYS A 315 6.67 7.06 -24.18
CA LYS A 315 6.01 8.33 -24.60
C LYS A 315 4.52 8.62 -24.24
N VAL A 316 4.28 9.69 -23.46
CA VAL A 316 2.97 10.33 -23.30
C VAL A 316 2.46 10.98 -24.61
N ILE A 317 1.23 10.59 -25.00
CA ILE A 317 0.41 11.24 -26.02
C ILE A 317 -0.59 12.18 -25.34
N GLU A 318 -0.56 13.43 -25.78
CA GLU A 318 -1.52 14.50 -25.54
C GLU A 318 -2.98 14.03 -25.71
N VAL A 319 -3.86 14.30 -24.74
CA VAL A 319 -5.31 14.39 -25.03
C VAL A 319 -5.82 15.75 -24.59
N ARG A 320 -5.88 16.60 -25.62
CA ARG A 320 -6.44 17.93 -25.71
C ARG A 320 -7.93 18.00 -25.33
N LYS A 321 -8.36 19.23 -25.08
CA LYS A 321 -9.42 19.79 -25.94
C LYS A 321 -8.76 20.56 -27.07
#